data_AF-W2CF29-F1
#
_entry.id   AF-W2CF29-F1
#
_cell.length_a   1.000
_cell.length_b   1.000
_cell.length_c   1.000
_cell.angle_alpha   90.00
_cell.angle_beta   90.00
_cell.angle_gamma   90.00
#
_symmetry.space_group_name_H-M   'P 1'
#
loop_
_entity.id
_entity.type
_entity.pdbx_description
1 polymer ?
#
loop_
_entity_poly.entity_id
_entity_poly.type
_entity_poly.pdbx_seq_one_letter_code
_entity_poly.pdbx_strand_id
1 'polypeptide(L)'
;MENENIRLQVAILYRTLAIIILSVCAAIGLLMFRRAKNRRIRRQQEKLRQKENEIRFLTVQMNEMKSTLDERQESAASHYRAQKEKIEALEEALAEKKGQILRSSSVGKKIVRVIEQGAASKTTLSARDWSALEKDIRALYPCAYAFFTEKIGAEKWDTYQRHCLLSFFDTDTKVEAFLLGLTDDTTARQWRYRLRKALGVDGAQSLARFLRSLD
;
A
#
# COMPACT_ATOMS: atom_id res chain seq x y z
N MET A 1 -61.08 17.05 97.94
CA MET A 1 -60.84 15.94 96.99
C MET A 1 -61.30 16.25 95.56
N GLU A 2 -62.36 17.03 95.31
CA GLU A 2 -62.78 17.41 93.93
C GLU A 2 -61.82 18.36 93.20
N ASN A 3 -61.25 19.36 93.89
CA ASN A 3 -60.38 20.36 93.26
C ASN A 3 -59.04 19.77 92.75
N GLU A 4 -58.54 18.73 93.42
CA GLU A 4 -57.32 18.01 92.99
C GLU A 4 -57.58 17.09 91.79
N ASN A 5 -58.77 16.49 91.71
CA ASN A 5 -59.16 15.62 90.60
C ASN A 5 -59.37 16.41 89.30
N ILE A 6 -59.99 17.60 89.38
CA ILE A 6 -60.15 18.51 88.22
C ILE A 6 -58.79 18.99 87.72
N ARG A 7 -57.86 19.35 88.62
CA ARG A 7 -56.49 19.72 88.26
C ARG A 7 -55.73 18.58 87.59
N LEU A 8 -55.90 17.35 88.07
CA LEU A 8 -55.31 16.17 87.44
C LEU A 8 -55.88 15.93 86.04
N GLN A 9 -57.20 16.02 85.86
CA GLN A 9 -57.84 15.83 84.56
C GLN A 9 -57.41 16.90 83.54
N VAL A 10 -57.34 18.17 83.95
CA VAL A 10 -56.83 19.25 83.09
C VAL A 10 -55.36 19.04 82.72
N ALA A 11 -54.52 18.58 83.66
CA ALA A 11 -53.12 18.27 83.38
C ALA A 11 -52.96 17.09 82.40
N ILE A 12 -53.80 16.05 82.51
CA ILE A 12 -53.81 14.91 81.58
C ILE A 12 -54.27 15.36 80.19
N LEU A 13 -55.32 16.19 80.10
CA LEU A 13 -55.80 16.76 78.83
C LEU A 13 -54.73 17.64 78.16
N TYR A 14 -54.02 18.47 78.93
CA TYR A 14 -52.94 19.29 78.38
C TYR A 14 -51.76 18.45 77.90
N ARG A 15 -51.36 17.42 78.65
CA ARG A 15 -50.28 16.50 78.25
C ARG A 15 -50.63 15.72 76.98
N THR A 16 -51.86 15.22 76.87
CA THR A 16 -52.32 14.49 75.68
C THR A 16 -52.39 15.41 74.45
N LEU A 17 -52.91 16.64 74.60
CA LEU A 17 -52.88 17.64 73.54
C LEU A 17 -51.45 17.99 73.08
N ALA A 18 -50.52 18.16 74.02
CA ALA A 18 -49.12 18.44 73.70
C ALA A 18 -48.46 17.30 72.89
N ILE A 19 -48.74 16.04 73.24
CA ILE A 19 -48.24 14.87 72.50
C ILE A 19 -48.83 14.82 71.09
N ILE A 20 -50.13 15.10 70.93
CA ILE A 20 -50.78 15.15 69.62
C ILE A 20 -50.14 16.24 68.76
N ILE A 21 -49.96 17.45 69.29
CA ILE A 21 -49.32 18.55 68.56
C ILE A 21 -47.89 18.20 68.15
N LEU A 22 -47.09 17.61 69.05
CA LEU A 22 -45.73 17.17 68.73
C LEU A 22 -45.72 16.08 67.64
N SER A 23 -46.64 15.12 67.69
CA SER A 23 -46.75 14.08 66.67
C SER A 23 -47.10 14.65 65.29
N VAL A 24 -48.00 15.63 65.23
CA VAL A 24 -48.39 16.32 64.01
C VAL A 24 -47.22 17.12 63.45
N CYS A 25 -46.49 17.86 64.30
CA CYS A 25 -45.30 18.59 63.90
C CYS A 25 -44.20 17.65 63.34
N ALA A 26 -43.97 16.51 63.99
CA ALA A 26 -43.02 15.50 63.51
C ALA A 26 -43.44 14.90 62.16
N ALA A 27 -44.74 14.61 61.98
CA ALA A 27 -45.28 14.11 60.71
C ALA A 27 -45.11 15.13 59.58
N ILE A 28 -45.38 16.42 59.83
CA ILE A 28 -45.18 17.51 58.86
C ILE A 28 -43.69 17.65 58.51
N GLY A 29 -42.80 17.60 59.50
CA GLY A 29 -41.35 17.65 59.29
C GLY A 29 -40.85 16.51 58.39
N LEU A 30 -41.31 15.28 58.64
CA LEU A 30 -40.99 14.11 57.81
C LEU A 30 -41.53 14.25 56.38
N LEU A 31 -42.76 14.75 56.21
CA LEU A 31 -43.34 15.00 54.89
C LEU A 31 -42.57 16.06 54.11
N MET A 32 -42.16 17.15 54.76
CA MET A 32 -41.36 18.21 54.16
C MET A 32 -39.96 17.73 53.77
N PHE A 33 -39.31 16.94 54.63
CA PHE A 33 -38.01 16.33 54.34
C PHE A 33 -38.09 15.35 53.16
N ARG A 34 -39.11 14.47 53.14
CA ARG A 34 -39.36 13.56 52.00
C ARG A 34 -39.61 14.33 50.71
N ARG A 35 -40.42 15.40 50.74
CA ARG A 35 -40.67 16.27 49.58
C ARG A 35 -39.37 16.93 49.09
N ALA A 36 -38.54 17.44 49.98
CA ALA A 36 -37.26 18.06 49.62
C ALA A 36 -36.29 17.05 48.98
N LYS A 37 -36.18 15.84 49.54
CA LYS A 37 -35.37 14.75 48.98
C LYS A 37 -35.88 14.33 47.59
N ASN A 38 -37.19 14.14 47.44
CA ASN A 38 -37.80 13.78 46.15
C ASN A 38 -37.57 14.84 45.07
N ARG A 39 -37.61 16.14 45.43
CA ARG A 39 -37.27 17.23 44.48
C ARG A 39 -35.81 17.16 44.04
N ARG A 40 -34.87 16.88 44.94
CA ARG A 40 -33.44 16.75 44.59
C ARG A 40 -33.20 15.55 43.66
N ILE A 41 -33.79 14.40 43.99
CA ILE A 41 -33.71 13.19 43.17
C ILE A 41 -34.28 13.45 41.77
N ARG A 42 -35.45 14.09 41.67
CA ARG A 42 -36.06 14.43 40.38
C ARG A 42 -35.16 15.34 39.53
N ARG A 43 -34.56 16.37 40.13
CA ARG A 43 -33.59 17.24 39.42
C ARG A 43 -32.35 16.48 38.95
N GLN A 44 -31.86 15.54 39.75
CA GLN A 44 -30.73 14.68 39.36
C GLN A 44 -31.11 13.74 38.22
N GLN A 45 -32.31 13.15 38.26
CA GLN A 45 -32.83 12.32 37.17
C GLN A 45 -33.01 13.12 35.86
N GLU A 46 -33.50 14.35 35.94
CA GLU A 46 -33.62 15.23 34.76
C GLU A 46 -32.23 15.57 34.16
N LYS A 47 -31.25 15.89 35.01
CA LYS A 47 -29.86 16.12 34.56
C LYS A 47 -29.22 14.87 33.95
N LEU A 48 -29.44 13.70 34.56
CA LEU A 48 -28.95 12.42 34.05
C LEU A 48 -29.57 12.12 32.69
N ARG A 49 -30.89 12.25 32.55
CA ARG A 49 -31.58 12.06 31.27
C ARG A 49 -31.08 13.01 30.19
N GLN A 50 -30.82 14.27 30.54
CA GLN A 50 -30.25 15.23 29.59
C GLN A 50 -28.86 14.79 29.12
N LYS A 51 -28.01 14.34 30.05
CA LYS A 51 -26.66 13.85 29.73
C LYS A 51 -26.69 12.54 28.93
N GLU A 52 -27.59 11.62 29.25
CA GLU A 52 -27.80 10.39 28.48
C GLU A 52 -28.22 10.70 27.04
N ASN A 53 -29.14 11.66 26.85
CA ASN A 53 -29.55 12.10 25.52
C ASN A 53 -28.39 12.76 24.74
N GLU A 54 -27.59 13.59 25.41
CA GLU A 54 -26.41 14.23 24.82
C GLU A 54 -25.36 13.19 24.39
N ILE A 55 -25.06 12.22 25.26
CA ILE A 55 -24.15 11.10 24.95
C ILE A 55 -24.68 10.30 23.76
N ARG A 56 -25.98 9.99 23.74
CA ARG A 56 -26.60 9.24 22.64
C ARG A 56 -26.47 10.00 21.33
N PHE A 57 -26.76 11.30 21.33
CA PHE A 57 -26.63 12.15 20.15
C PHE A 57 -25.18 12.25 19.64
N LEU A 58 -24.23 12.47 20.54
CA LEU A 58 -22.80 12.51 20.20
C LEU A 58 -22.30 11.15 19.67
N THR A 59 -22.79 10.05 20.23
CA THR A 59 -22.44 8.70 19.78
C THR A 59 -22.92 8.44 18.36
N VAL A 60 -24.14 8.88 18.01
CA VAL A 60 -24.67 8.79 16.65
C VAL A 60 -23.81 9.60 15.68
N GLN A 61 -23.53 10.87 15.99
CA GLN A 61 -22.67 11.72 15.16
C GLN A 61 -21.26 11.15 14.98
N MET A 62 -20.68 10.60 16.05
CA MET A 62 -19.37 9.95 15.98
C MET A 62 -19.39 8.72 15.07
N ASN A 63 -20.44 7.91 15.14
CA ASN A 63 -20.56 6.73 14.29
C ASN A 63 -20.75 7.12 12.82
N GLU A 64 -21.55 8.16 12.52
CA GLU A 64 -21.69 8.70 11.16
C GLU A 64 -20.37 9.28 10.65
N MET A 65 -19.68 10.08 11.46
CA MET A 65 -18.38 10.63 11.07
C MET A 65 -17.37 9.50 10.84
N LYS A 66 -17.36 8.47 11.68
CA LYS A 66 -16.51 7.29 11.50
C LYS A 66 -16.84 6.55 10.20
N SER A 67 -18.11 6.30 9.88
CA SER A 67 -18.48 5.61 8.65
C SER A 67 -18.05 6.41 7.41
N THR A 68 -18.23 7.73 7.41
CA THR A 68 -17.78 8.57 6.28
C THR A 68 -16.27 8.60 6.13
N LEU A 69 -15.51 8.50 7.23
CA LEU A 69 -14.06 8.38 7.19
C LEU A 69 -13.63 7.01 6.64
N ASP A 70 -14.28 5.94 7.08
CA ASP A 70 -14.02 4.58 6.61
C ASP A 70 -14.30 4.48 5.09
N GLU A 71 -15.43 5.02 4.62
CA GLU A 71 -15.78 5.09 3.20
C GLU A 71 -14.76 5.89 2.37
N ARG A 72 -14.30 7.05 2.88
CA ARG A 72 -13.26 7.85 2.22
C ARG A 72 -11.93 7.11 2.17
N GLN A 73 -11.57 6.41 3.23
CA GLN A 73 -10.34 5.63 3.29
C GLN A 73 -10.37 4.45 2.32
N GLU A 74 -11.50 3.74 2.23
CA GLU A 74 -11.69 2.65 1.28
C GLU A 74 -11.69 3.15 -0.18
N SER A 75 -12.35 4.28 -0.44
CA SER A 75 -12.32 4.96 -1.74
C SER A 75 -10.89 5.37 -2.12
N ALA A 76 -10.15 6.01 -1.21
CA ALA A 76 -8.75 6.38 -1.47
C ALA A 76 -7.86 5.16 -1.72
N ALA A 77 -8.02 4.09 -0.93
CA ALA A 77 -7.26 2.85 -1.10
C ALA A 77 -7.58 2.16 -2.43
N SER A 78 -8.84 2.12 -2.84
CA SER A 78 -9.25 1.55 -4.14
C SER A 78 -8.74 2.38 -5.31
N HIS A 79 -8.79 3.72 -5.23
CA HIS A 79 -8.18 4.60 -6.23
C HIS A 79 -6.68 4.39 -6.35
N TYR A 80 -5.96 4.27 -5.23
CA TYR A 80 -4.53 4.00 -5.24
C TYR A 80 -4.22 2.64 -5.87
N ARG A 81 -4.95 1.58 -5.52
CA ARG A 81 -4.79 0.25 -6.14
C ARG A 81 -5.01 0.30 -7.65
N ALA A 82 -6.09 0.94 -8.10
CA ALA A 82 -6.40 1.07 -9.53
C ALA A 82 -5.34 1.89 -10.28
N GLN A 83 -4.76 2.93 -9.66
CA GLN A 83 -3.65 3.67 -10.25
C GLN A 83 -2.38 2.83 -10.33
N LYS A 84 -2.07 2.07 -9.28
CA LYS A 84 -0.92 1.16 -9.26
C LYS A 84 -1.03 0.10 -10.36
N GLU A 85 -2.17 -0.55 -10.51
CA GLU A 85 -2.42 -1.52 -11.59
C GLU A 85 -2.27 -0.89 -12.98
N LYS A 86 -2.71 0.36 -13.16
CA LYS A 86 -2.52 1.08 -14.42
C LYS A 86 -1.05 1.39 -14.70
N ILE A 87 -0.27 1.76 -13.68
CA ILE A 87 1.17 2.00 -13.82
C ILE A 87 1.86 0.69 -14.22
N GLU A 88 1.59 -0.40 -13.52
CA GLU A 88 2.16 -1.73 -13.83
C GLU A 88 1.80 -2.15 -15.27
N ALA A 89 0.54 -1.99 -15.69
CA ALA A 89 0.12 -2.30 -17.05
C ALA A 89 0.80 -1.40 -18.11
N LEU A 90 1.00 -0.12 -17.81
CA LEU A 90 1.70 0.82 -18.70
C LEU A 90 3.19 0.49 -18.80
N GLU A 91 3.83 0.11 -17.70
CA GLU A 91 5.23 -0.33 -17.67
C GLU A 91 5.42 -1.61 -18.51
N GLU A 92 4.53 -2.60 -18.37
CA GLU A 92 4.54 -3.80 -19.20
C GLU A 92 4.35 -3.47 -20.70
N ALA A 93 3.36 -2.63 -21.02
CA ALA A 93 3.10 -2.20 -22.39
C ALA A 93 4.28 -1.42 -22.99
N LEU A 94 4.95 -0.58 -22.18
CA LEU A 94 6.14 0.16 -22.60
C LEU A 94 7.30 -0.80 -22.88
N ALA A 95 7.55 -1.76 -21.99
CA ALA A 95 8.59 -2.77 -22.17
C ALA A 95 8.36 -3.62 -23.44
N GLU A 96 7.10 -4.00 -23.69
CA GLU A 96 6.71 -4.70 -24.92
C GLU A 96 6.96 -3.83 -26.16
N LYS A 97 6.53 -2.56 -26.13
CA LYS A 97 6.73 -1.61 -27.24
C LYS A 97 8.20 -1.37 -27.54
N LYS A 98 9.04 -1.14 -26.53
CA LYS A 98 10.50 -1.02 -26.71
C LYS A 98 11.08 -2.27 -27.39
N GLY A 99 10.66 -3.47 -26.94
CA GLY A 99 11.08 -4.73 -27.54
C GLY A 99 10.62 -4.91 -29.00
N GLN A 100 9.37 -4.53 -29.31
CA GLN A 100 8.83 -4.53 -30.67
C GLN A 100 9.62 -3.58 -31.58
N ILE A 101 9.89 -2.35 -31.12
CA ILE A 101 10.69 -1.37 -31.88
C ILE A 101 12.07 -1.95 -32.19
N LEU A 102 12.77 -2.47 -31.18
CA LEU A 102 14.11 -3.06 -31.35
C LEU A 102 14.10 -4.22 -32.36
N ARG A 103 13.11 -5.13 -32.28
CA ARG A 103 12.99 -6.27 -33.22
C ARG A 103 12.57 -5.84 -34.62
N SER A 104 11.85 -4.74 -34.75
CA SER A 104 11.39 -4.19 -36.04
C SER A 104 12.44 -3.37 -36.78
N SER A 105 13.53 -2.99 -36.09
CA SER A 105 14.63 -2.23 -36.69
C SER A 105 15.32 -3.04 -37.80
N SER A 106 16.06 -2.35 -38.68
CA SER A 106 16.72 -3.00 -39.82
C SER A 106 17.69 -4.10 -39.37
N VAL A 107 18.44 -3.85 -38.30
CA VAL A 107 19.36 -4.81 -37.68
C VAL A 107 18.61 -5.82 -36.82
N GLY A 108 17.59 -5.38 -36.08
CA GLY A 108 16.73 -6.26 -35.30
C GLY A 108 16.10 -7.37 -36.14
N LYS A 109 15.58 -7.04 -37.32
CA LYS A 109 15.02 -8.03 -38.28
C LYS A 109 16.05 -9.05 -38.76
N LYS A 110 17.32 -8.64 -38.95
CA LYS A 110 18.40 -9.56 -39.29
C LYS A 110 18.67 -10.53 -38.13
N ILE A 111 18.74 -10.02 -36.91
CA ILE A 111 18.96 -10.84 -35.70
C ILE A 111 17.79 -11.81 -35.50
N VAL A 112 16.55 -11.36 -35.61
CA VAL A 112 15.35 -12.21 -35.50
C VAL A 112 15.38 -13.32 -36.55
N ARG A 113 15.73 -13.02 -37.82
CA ARG A 113 15.88 -14.04 -38.85
C ARG A 113 16.92 -15.10 -38.48
N VAL A 114 18.04 -14.69 -37.89
CA VAL A 114 19.09 -15.62 -37.43
C VAL A 114 18.62 -16.43 -36.21
N ILE A 115 17.82 -15.85 -35.32
CA ILE A 115 17.19 -16.58 -34.21
C ILE A 115 16.26 -17.68 -34.74
N GLU A 116 15.44 -17.36 -35.75
CA GLU A 116 14.45 -18.29 -36.32
C GLU A 116 15.07 -19.38 -37.20
N GLN A 117 16.06 -19.02 -38.02
CA GLN A 117 16.63 -19.91 -39.05
C GLN A 117 18.04 -20.43 -38.71
N GLY A 118 18.64 -19.95 -37.61
CA GLY A 118 20.00 -20.30 -37.22
C GLY A 118 21.04 -20.00 -38.31
N ALA A 119 22.02 -20.90 -38.44
CA ALA A 119 23.06 -20.80 -39.45
C ALA A 119 22.55 -20.90 -40.90
N ALA A 120 21.35 -21.47 -41.12
CA ALA A 120 20.75 -21.55 -42.46
C ALA A 120 20.35 -20.18 -43.02
N SER A 121 20.19 -19.17 -42.15
CA SER A 121 19.88 -17.78 -42.54
C SER A 121 20.94 -17.13 -43.43
N LYS A 122 22.20 -17.61 -43.37
CA LYS A 122 23.40 -17.02 -44.00
C LYS A 122 23.53 -15.50 -43.77
N THR A 123 22.88 -14.98 -42.74
CA THR A 123 22.79 -13.55 -42.48
C THR A 123 23.89 -13.16 -41.51
N THR A 124 24.82 -12.31 -41.95
CA THR A 124 25.91 -11.78 -41.13
C THR A 124 25.66 -10.30 -40.79
N LEU A 125 26.23 -9.85 -39.68
CA LEU A 125 26.15 -8.46 -39.24
C LEU A 125 27.44 -7.72 -39.59
N SER A 126 27.32 -6.67 -40.39
CA SER A 126 28.45 -5.78 -40.74
C SER A 126 28.82 -4.86 -39.58
N ALA A 127 29.99 -4.22 -39.63
CA ALA A 127 30.37 -3.20 -38.65
C ALA A 127 29.35 -2.05 -38.55
N ARG A 128 28.73 -1.66 -39.67
CA ARG A 128 27.66 -0.65 -39.70
C ARG A 128 26.39 -1.14 -38.99
N ASP A 129 26.06 -2.43 -39.11
CA ASP A 129 24.92 -3.03 -38.40
C ASP A 129 25.15 -3.01 -36.87
N TRP A 130 26.35 -3.32 -36.41
CA TRP A 130 26.68 -3.25 -34.98
C TRP A 130 26.57 -1.83 -34.41
N SER A 131 27.08 -0.83 -35.13
CA SER A 131 26.97 0.58 -34.73
C SER A 131 25.51 1.07 -34.72
N ALA A 132 24.71 0.65 -35.70
CA ALA A 132 23.28 0.97 -35.72
C ALA A 132 22.54 0.32 -34.53
N LEU A 133 22.86 -0.94 -34.22
CA LEU A 133 22.27 -1.64 -33.08
C LEU A 133 22.62 -0.98 -31.75
N GLU A 134 23.88 -0.56 -31.58
CA GLU A 134 24.32 0.19 -30.41
C GLU A 134 23.53 1.48 -30.22
N LYS A 135 23.30 2.22 -31.32
CA LYS A 135 22.51 3.46 -31.29
C LYS A 135 21.06 3.19 -30.91
N ASP A 136 20.44 2.14 -31.47
CA ASP A 136 19.07 1.74 -31.15
C ASP A 136 18.96 1.38 -29.66
N ILE A 137 19.89 0.58 -29.14
CA ILE A 137 19.90 0.17 -27.72
C ILE A 137 20.14 1.36 -26.80
N ARG A 138 21.09 2.25 -27.12
CA ARG A 138 21.33 3.46 -26.32
C ARG A 138 20.12 4.39 -26.26
N ALA A 139 19.32 4.43 -27.33
CA ALA A 139 18.10 5.24 -27.38
C ALA A 139 16.92 4.59 -26.64
N LEU A 140 16.75 3.28 -26.75
CA LEU A 140 15.62 2.55 -26.15
C LEU A 140 15.85 2.14 -24.69
N TYR A 141 17.10 1.88 -24.33
CA TYR A 141 17.54 1.36 -23.03
C TYR A 141 18.77 2.14 -22.50
N PRO A 142 18.63 3.46 -22.25
CA PRO A 142 19.75 4.30 -21.84
C PRO A 142 20.35 3.89 -20.48
N CYS A 143 19.53 3.50 -19.50
CA CYS A 143 20.03 3.09 -18.17
C CYS A 143 20.76 1.75 -18.24
N ALA A 144 20.22 0.77 -18.99
CA ALA A 144 20.89 -0.50 -19.20
C ALA A 144 22.22 -0.33 -19.96
N TYR A 145 22.25 0.56 -20.96
CA TYR A 145 23.47 0.88 -21.69
C TYR A 145 24.52 1.53 -20.78
N ALA A 146 24.12 2.48 -19.93
CA ALA A 146 25.01 3.11 -18.95
C ALA A 146 25.57 2.07 -17.96
N PHE A 147 24.71 1.21 -17.41
CA PHE A 147 25.10 0.12 -16.50
C PHE A 147 26.19 -0.77 -17.09
N PHE A 148 26.04 -1.15 -18.37
CA PHE A 148 27.03 -1.93 -19.09
C PHE A 148 28.39 -1.21 -19.17
N THR A 149 28.38 0.04 -19.60
CA THR A 149 29.61 0.83 -19.77
C THR A 149 30.33 1.06 -18.44
N GLU A 150 29.58 1.24 -17.36
CA GLU A 150 30.14 1.42 -16.01
C GLU A 150 30.77 0.11 -15.48
N LYS A 151 30.05 -1.02 -15.56
CA LYS A 151 30.51 -2.28 -14.96
C LYS A 151 31.65 -2.93 -15.73
N ILE A 152 31.64 -2.87 -17.06
CA ILE A 152 32.66 -3.50 -17.89
C ILE A 152 33.93 -2.63 -17.94
N GLY A 153 33.76 -1.30 -17.88
CA GLY A 153 34.84 -0.33 -18.05
C GLY A 153 35.31 -0.21 -19.51
N ALA A 154 35.90 0.94 -19.83
CA ALA A 154 36.31 1.27 -21.21
C ALA A 154 37.33 0.28 -21.80
N GLU A 155 38.25 -0.24 -20.97
CA GLU A 155 39.31 -1.15 -21.41
C GLU A 155 38.79 -2.50 -21.94
N LYS A 156 37.67 -2.99 -21.39
CA LYS A 156 37.08 -4.29 -21.76
C LYS A 156 35.86 -4.14 -22.66
N TRP A 157 35.42 -2.91 -22.90
CA TRP A 157 34.20 -2.63 -23.67
C TRP A 157 34.26 -3.22 -25.07
N ASP A 158 35.35 -2.96 -25.81
CA ASP A 158 35.51 -3.46 -27.19
C ASP A 158 35.35 -4.98 -27.29
N THR A 159 35.84 -5.70 -26.27
CA THR A 159 35.74 -7.16 -26.15
C THR A 159 34.29 -7.62 -25.91
N TYR A 160 33.55 -6.98 -24.99
CA TYR A 160 32.22 -7.46 -24.57
C TYR A 160 31.05 -6.77 -25.26
N GLN A 161 31.28 -5.66 -25.97
CA GLN A 161 30.23 -4.78 -26.51
C GLN A 161 29.20 -5.57 -27.32
N ARG A 162 29.64 -6.34 -28.32
CA ARG A 162 28.72 -7.10 -29.19
C ARG A 162 27.87 -8.09 -28.40
N HIS A 163 28.46 -8.74 -27.40
CA HIS A 163 27.73 -9.67 -26.54
C HIS A 163 26.72 -8.94 -25.63
N CYS A 164 27.05 -7.75 -25.14
CA CYS A 164 26.12 -6.90 -24.39
C CYS A 164 24.94 -6.49 -25.26
N LEU A 165 25.18 -6.07 -26.51
CA LEU A 165 24.11 -5.69 -27.43
C LEU A 165 23.19 -6.86 -27.77
N LEU A 166 23.74 -8.06 -28.00
CA LEU A 166 22.94 -9.27 -28.27
C LEU A 166 22.11 -9.72 -27.06
N SER A 167 22.56 -9.42 -25.84
CA SER A 167 21.83 -9.83 -24.62
C SER A 167 20.41 -9.26 -24.53
N PHE A 168 20.10 -8.17 -25.23
CA PHE A 168 18.75 -7.61 -25.31
C PHE A 168 17.77 -8.47 -26.14
N PHE A 169 18.23 -9.45 -26.89
CA PHE A 169 17.39 -10.30 -27.74
C PHE A 169 17.04 -11.67 -27.13
N ASP A 170 17.63 -12.01 -25.98
CA ASP A 170 17.50 -13.33 -25.32
C ASP A 170 17.87 -14.49 -26.26
N THR A 171 18.99 -14.32 -26.96
CA THR A 171 19.50 -15.27 -27.96
C THR A 171 19.97 -16.58 -27.32
N ASP A 172 19.85 -17.70 -28.05
CA ASP A 172 20.50 -18.96 -27.67
C ASP A 172 22.02 -18.89 -27.90
N THR A 173 22.81 -19.71 -27.18
CA THR A 173 24.26 -19.73 -27.30
C THR A 173 24.72 -20.11 -28.72
N LYS A 174 23.92 -20.89 -29.46
CA LYS A 174 24.18 -21.23 -30.87
C LYS A 174 24.07 -20.01 -31.79
N VAL A 175 23.06 -19.18 -31.54
CA VAL A 175 22.80 -17.95 -32.30
C VAL A 175 23.89 -16.93 -31.98
N GLU A 176 24.28 -16.81 -30.71
CA GLU A 176 25.39 -15.96 -30.29
C GLU A 176 26.70 -16.41 -30.93
N ALA A 177 27.01 -17.70 -30.93
CA ALA A 177 28.22 -18.22 -31.57
C ALA A 177 28.26 -17.86 -33.06
N PHE A 178 27.14 -18.02 -33.77
CA PHE A 178 27.03 -17.67 -35.18
C PHE A 178 27.17 -16.17 -35.44
N LEU A 179 26.46 -15.32 -34.69
CA LEU A 179 26.47 -13.86 -34.88
C LEU A 179 27.81 -13.22 -34.48
N LEU A 180 28.48 -13.77 -33.46
CA LEU A 180 29.78 -13.30 -32.99
C LEU A 180 30.96 -13.91 -33.75
N GLY A 181 30.72 -14.90 -34.62
CA GLY A 181 31.79 -15.62 -35.33
C GLY A 181 32.65 -16.48 -34.41
N LEU A 182 32.09 -17.00 -33.33
CA LEU A 182 32.76 -17.92 -32.41
C LEU A 182 32.80 -19.33 -33.00
N THR A 183 33.78 -20.12 -32.55
CA THR A 183 34.02 -21.48 -33.04
C THR A 183 32.88 -22.44 -32.73
N ASP A 184 32.28 -22.32 -31.55
CA ASP A 184 31.25 -23.25 -31.08
C ASP A 184 30.33 -22.66 -30.00
N ASP A 185 29.26 -23.40 -29.71
CA ASP A 185 28.28 -23.09 -28.65
C ASP A 185 28.91 -23.02 -27.25
N THR A 186 29.95 -23.84 -27.01
CA THR A 186 30.59 -23.90 -25.69
C THR A 186 31.37 -22.62 -25.40
N THR A 187 32.04 -22.06 -26.41
CA THR A 187 32.71 -20.76 -26.31
C THR A 187 31.69 -19.66 -26.03
N ALA A 188 30.56 -19.61 -26.75
CA ALA A 188 29.50 -18.65 -26.47
C ALA A 188 28.98 -18.75 -25.02
N ARG A 189 28.81 -19.97 -24.51
CA ARG A 189 28.41 -20.21 -23.11
C ARG A 189 29.43 -19.69 -22.10
N GLN A 190 30.72 -19.92 -22.33
CA GLN A 190 31.79 -19.40 -21.48
C GLN A 190 31.82 -17.87 -21.48
N TRP A 191 31.64 -17.26 -22.64
CA TRP A 191 31.58 -15.80 -22.78
C TRP A 191 30.38 -15.21 -22.06
N ARG A 192 29.20 -15.82 -22.19
CA ARG A 192 27.99 -15.41 -21.45
C ARG A 192 28.18 -15.51 -19.93
N TYR A 193 28.85 -16.56 -19.46
CA TYR A 193 29.20 -16.72 -18.04
C TYR A 193 30.15 -15.62 -17.57
N ARG A 194 31.21 -15.32 -18.34
CA ARG A 194 32.16 -14.23 -18.02
C ARG A 194 31.48 -12.87 -18.02
N LEU A 195 30.60 -12.62 -18.98
CA LEU A 195 29.81 -11.39 -19.05
C LEU A 195 28.93 -11.25 -17.80
N ARG A 196 28.15 -12.27 -17.44
CA ARG A 196 27.34 -12.25 -16.21
C ARG A 196 28.17 -12.01 -14.95
N LYS A 197 29.33 -12.67 -14.84
CA LYS A 197 30.27 -12.46 -13.73
C LYS A 197 30.80 -11.02 -13.68
N ALA A 198 31.12 -10.42 -14.83
CA ALA A 198 31.57 -9.04 -14.91
C ALA A 198 30.47 -8.04 -14.52
N LEU A 199 29.21 -8.36 -14.81
CA LEU A 199 28.05 -7.53 -14.45
C LEU A 199 27.58 -7.74 -13.00
N GLY A 200 28.07 -8.79 -12.32
CA GLY A 200 27.59 -9.17 -10.99
C GLY A 200 26.14 -9.66 -10.99
N VAL A 201 25.68 -10.29 -12.08
CA VAL A 201 24.30 -10.76 -12.23
C VAL A 201 24.23 -12.27 -12.01
N ASP A 202 23.40 -12.70 -11.06
CA ASP A 202 23.19 -14.11 -10.74
C ASP A 202 22.37 -14.85 -11.81
N GLY A 203 22.67 -16.13 -12.00
CA GLY A 203 22.17 -16.94 -13.12
C GLY A 203 20.69 -17.32 -13.10
N ALA A 204 19.93 -16.93 -12.08
CA ALA A 204 18.52 -17.30 -11.93
C ALA A 204 17.59 -16.58 -12.92
N GLN A 205 17.96 -15.36 -13.37
CA GLN A 205 17.15 -14.55 -14.29
C GLN A 205 17.79 -14.48 -15.69
N SER A 206 16.95 -14.37 -16.73
CA SER A 206 17.43 -14.02 -18.08
C SER A 206 18.08 -12.62 -18.02
N LEU A 207 19.28 -12.52 -18.61
CA LEU A 207 20.02 -11.26 -18.67
C LEU A 207 19.22 -10.19 -19.44
N ALA A 208 18.49 -10.59 -20.48
CA ALA A 208 17.60 -9.71 -21.23
C ALA A 208 16.52 -9.08 -20.34
N ARG A 209 15.89 -9.88 -19.47
CA ARG A 209 14.86 -9.38 -18.55
C ARG A 209 15.44 -8.45 -17.50
N PHE A 210 16.59 -8.81 -16.92
CA PHE A 210 17.28 -7.95 -15.97
C PHE A 210 17.60 -6.58 -16.58
N LEU A 211 18.20 -6.56 -17.77
CA LEU A 211 18.58 -5.31 -18.43
C LEU A 211 17.38 -4.45 -18.79
N ARG A 212 16.31 -5.06 -19.30
CA ARG A 212 15.07 -4.35 -19.60
C ARG A 212 14.36 -3.83 -18.35
N SER A 213 14.62 -4.40 -17.16
CA SER A 213 14.05 -3.89 -15.90
C SER A 213 14.78 -2.67 -15.35
N LEU A 214 15.93 -2.29 -15.94
CA LEU A 214 16.65 -1.07 -15.57
C LEU A 214 16.05 0.19 -16.21
N ASP A 215 15.12 0.05 -17.17
CA ASP A 215 14.59 1.12 -18.05
C ASP A 215 13.07 1.04 -18.28
#